data_AF-A0A9D9WD40-F1
#
_entry.id   AF-A0A9D9WD40-F1
#
_cell.length_a   1.000
_cell.length_b   1.000
_cell.length_c   1.000
_cell.angle_alpha   90.00
_cell.angle_beta   90.00
_cell.angle_gamma   90.00
#
_symmetry.space_group_name_H-M   'P 1'
#
loop_
_entity.id
_entity.type
_entity.pdbx_description
1 polymer ?
#
loop_
_entity_poly.entity_id
_entity_poly.type
_entity_poly.pdbx_seq_one_letter_code
_entity_poly.pdbx_strand_id
1 'polypeptide(L)'
;ATFSLFQYINVSPSISMNDRMYTRKIRRSWDPAASAEVQDTTYNFYNVFDFNASVSLDTKIYGFFKPMKFLGDKVQMIRHVMSPSISFSGSPDFSQPGWGYYGTYDYVDQQGRALQRKYSYFGSNIFGSVGQGKTGMVSMSLSNNVEMKVKSDQDSTGVKKISLIENFTISQSYNFAADSLRWSNVNTSLSLRLVKNLNLNLSATWDPYTYQLNASGAPVRVDVPRWKAHKGWVKLSSTGTSFSYTLNNSTFRRKKKSSSTDSKKTDSPDDNLDEMDDGTGGQNNQKKDDNLELDSDGYAHWSFPWSLTLNYSVNYSYGEFDKQKMDYRGKFTQNLSFSGRIQPTKGWNFTFSSSYNFDTHKLAYMNCTITRDLHCFSMSASFVPVGPYKSYNFHIAVKSSLLADLKYDKRSSYSNGVDWY
;
A
#
# COMPACT_ATOMS: atom_id res chain seq x y z
N ALA A 1 9.75 -4.32 -28.59
CA ALA A 1 8.83 -3.36 -29.24
C ALA A 1 7.43 -3.96 -29.26
N THR A 2 6.41 -3.18 -28.95
CA THR A 2 5.00 -3.61 -28.94
C THR A 2 4.42 -3.50 -30.35
N PHE A 3 3.64 -4.49 -30.78
CA PHE A 3 2.94 -4.47 -32.06
C PHE A 3 1.50 -4.97 -31.88
N SER A 4 0.58 -4.49 -32.72
CA SER A 4 -0.83 -4.89 -32.64
C SER A 4 -1.14 -6.02 -33.61
N LEU A 5 -1.63 -7.15 -33.09
CA LEU A 5 -2.26 -8.21 -33.86
C LEU A 5 -3.75 -7.89 -34.08
N PHE A 6 -4.22 -8.07 -35.31
CA PHE A 6 -5.61 -7.86 -35.72
C PHE A 6 -6.18 -6.47 -35.32
N GLN A 7 -5.33 -5.45 -35.11
CA GLN A 7 -5.69 -4.10 -34.61
C GLN A 7 -6.30 -4.03 -33.19
N TYR A 8 -6.55 -5.16 -32.53
CA TYR A 8 -7.23 -5.20 -31.23
C TYR A 8 -6.38 -5.77 -30.10
N ILE A 9 -5.39 -6.61 -30.42
CA ILE A 9 -4.55 -7.28 -29.42
C ILE A 9 -3.14 -6.71 -29.49
N ASN A 10 -2.67 -6.07 -28.44
CA ASN A 10 -1.29 -5.61 -28.37
C ASN A 10 -0.41 -6.75 -27.87
N VAL A 11 0.68 -7.02 -28.58
CA VAL A 11 1.68 -8.03 -28.24
C VAL A 11 2.98 -7.31 -27.89
N SER A 12 3.45 -7.56 -26.67
CA SER A 12 4.64 -6.95 -26.12
C SER A 12 5.64 -8.03 -25.70
N PRO A 13 6.52 -8.49 -26.61
CA PRO A 13 7.64 -9.34 -26.24
C PRO A 13 8.71 -8.52 -25.49
N SER A 14 9.31 -9.14 -24.48
CA SER A 14 10.39 -8.60 -23.67
C SER A 14 11.41 -9.69 -23.37
N ILE A 15 12.69 -9.36 -23.46
CA ILE A 15 13.79 -10.21 -23.01
C ILE A 15 14.67 -9.31 -22.15
N SER A 16 14.93 -9.75 -20.93
CA SER A 16 15.92 -9.14 -20.06
C SER A 16 17.07 -10.12 -19.89
N MET A 17 18.29 -9.65 -20.13
CA MET A 17 19.51 -10.42 -20.04
C MET A 17 20.51 -9.67 -19.17
N ASN A 18 21.16 -10.38 -18.27
CA ASN A 18 22.20 -9.84 -17.41
C ASN A 18 23.52 -10.60 -17.67
N ASP A 19 24.60 -9.86 -17.85
CA ASP A 19 25.95 -10.39 -17.98
C ASP A 19 26.78 -9.97 -16.76
N ARG A 20 27.35 -10.96 -16.06
CA ARG A 20 28.29 -10.74 -14.97
C ARG A 20 29.65 -11.30 -15.38
N MET A 21 30.61 -10.40 -15.60
CA MET A 21 31.99 -10.76 -15.84
C MET A 21 32.77 -10.87 -14.52
N TYR A 22 33.40 -12.02 -14.30
CA TYR A 22 34.21 -12.33 -13.12
C TYR A 22 35.62 -12.74 -13.50
N THR A 23 36.57 -12.38 -12.66
CA THR A 23 37.98 -12.80 -12.77
C THR A 23 38.30 -14.03 -11.94
N ARG A 24 37.33 -14.54 -11.17
CA ARG A 24 37.53 -15.58 -10.14
C ARG A 24 36.40 -16.60 -10.16
N LYS A 25 36.77 -17.88 -10.16
CA LYS A 25 35.88 -19.04 -10.07
C LYS A 25 36.33 -19.95 -8.94
N ILE A 26 35.40 -20.29 -8.05
CA ILE A 26 35.66 -21.11 -6.87
C ILE A 26 35.15 -22.52 -7.11
N ARG A 27 36.00 -23.54 -6.94
CA ARG A 27 35.63 -24.95 -6.88
C ARG A 27 35.72 -25.42 -5.44
N ARG A 28 34.78 -26.28 -5.04
CA ARG A 28 34.71 -26.90 -3.72
C ARG A 28 34.73 -28.42 -3.89
N SER A 29 35.47 -29.08 -3.01
CA SER A 29 35.55 -30.53 -2.89
C SER A 29 35.54 -30.94 -1.42
N TRP A 30 35.18 -32.19 -1.14
CA TRP A 30 35.31 -32.75 0.20
C TRP A 30 36.66 -33.44 0.34
N ASP A 31 37.39 -33.13 1.41
CA ASP A 31 38.58 -33.89 1.80
C ASP A 31 38.19 -34.90 2.91
N PRO A 32 38.20 -36.21 2.61
CA PRO A 32 37.89 -37.24 3.60
C PRO A 32 38.87 -37.30 4.77
N ALA A 33 40.14 -36.95 4.57
CA ALA A 33 41.16 -37.02 5.60
C ALA A 33 41.02 -35.87 6.61
N ALA A 34 40.74 -34.67 6.12
CA ALA A 34 40.48 -33.49 6.97
C ALA A 34 39.03 -33.42 7.49
N SER A 35 38.12 -34.25 6.94
CA SER A 35 36.67 -34.17 7.19
C SER A 35 36.14 -32.74 7.02
N ALA A 36 36.61 -32.06 5.97
CA ALA A 36 36.33 -30.65 5.74
C ALA A 36 36.12 -30.34 4.25
N GLU A 37 35.38 -29.25 4.00
CA GLU A 37 35.21 -28.70 2.66
C GLU A 37 36.47 -27.91 2.28
N VAL A 38 37.11 -28.30 1.19
CA VAL A 38 38.27 -27.63 0.61
C VAL A 38 37.81 -26.73 -0.53
N GLN A 39 38.38 -25.53 -0.58
CA GLN A 39 38.07 -24.53 -1.60
C GLN A 39 39.30 -24.27 -2.47
N ASP A 40 39.17 -24.50 -3.77
CA ASP A 40 40.15 -24.14 -4.79
C ASP A 40 39.66 -22.92 -5.59
N THR A 41 40.56 -21.98 -5.88
CA THR A 41 40.24 -20.71 -6.54
C THR A 41 41.04 -20.57 -7.81
N THR A 42 40.35 -20.47 -8.93
CA THR A 42 40.95 -20.26 -10.25
C THR A 42 40.67 -18.85 -10.75
N TYR A 43 41.68 -18.24 -11.38
CA TYR A 43 41.61 -16.87 -11.89
C TYR A 43 41.62 -16.86 -13.41
N ASN A 44 40.56 -16.37 -14.02
CA ASN A 44 40.39 -16.19 -15.46
C ASN A 44 39.17 -15.29 -15.72
N PHE A 45 38.96 -14.85 -16.96
CA PHE A 45 37.72 -14.19 -17.36
C PHE A 45 36.59 -15.22 -17.54
N TYR A 46 35.56 -15.08 -16.72
CA TYR A 46 34.36 -15.91 -16.72
C TYR A 46 33.13 -15.03 -16.87
N ASN A 47 32.31 -15.29 -17.88
CA ASN A 47 31.02 -14.61 -18.05
C ASN A 47 29.88 -15.50 -17.55
N VAL A 48 29.02 -14.91 -16.75
CA VAL A 48 27.84 -15.54 -16.19
C VAL A 48 26.61 -14.81 -16.69
N PHE A 49 25.86 -15.47 -17.58
CA PHE A 49 24.66 -14.93 -18.19
C PHE A 49 23.43 -15.50 -17.51
N ASP A 50 22.47 -14.63 -17.23
CA ASP A 50 21.09 -15.04 -17.02
C ASP A 50 20.15 -14.21 -17.88
N PHE A 51 18.99 -14.79 -18.16
CA PHE A 51 17.95 -14.11 -18.91
C PHE A 51 16.58 -14.64 -18.54
N ASN A 52 15.59 -13.77 -18.72
CA ASN A 52 14.19 -14.11 -18.70
C ASN A 52 13.52 -13.53 -19.95
N ALA A 53 12.63 -14.32 -20.55
CA ALA A 53 11.82 -13.89 -21.67
C ALA A 53 10.36 -13.79 -21.21
N SER A 54 9.63 -12.81 -21.74
CA SER A 54 8.19 -12.71 -21.57
C SER A 54 7.50 -12.20 -22.84
N VAL A 55 6.23 -12.59 -22.99
CA VAL A 55 5.33 -12.09 -24.03
C VAL A 55 4.02 -11.74 -23.36
N SER A 56 3.63 -10.47 -23.44
CA SER A 56 2.35 -9.99 -22.90
C SER A 56 1.38 -9.68 -24.04
N LEU A 57 0.12 -10.07 -23.83
CA LEU A 57 -1.02 -9.84 -24.71
C LEU A 57 -2.04 -9.01 -23.93
N ASP A 58 -2.49 -7.89 -24.47
CA ASP A 58 -3.55 -7.08 -23.87
C ASP A 58 -4.54 -6.57 -24.92
N THR A 59 -5.78 -6.33 -24.50
CA THR A 59 -6.80 -5.69 -25.34
C THR A 59 -7.73 -4.83 -24.49
N LYS A 60 -8.52 -3.96 -25.13
CA LYS A 60 -9.55 -3.15 -24.49
C LYS A 60 -10.90 -3.40 -25.14
N ILE A 61 -11.87 -3.83 -24.34
CA ILE A 61 -13.24 -4.12 -24.76
C ILE A 61 -14.14 -3.05 -24.14
N TYR A 62 -14.94 -2.39 -24.98
CA TYR A 62 -15.85 -1.34 -24.57
C TYR A 62 -17.29 -1.85 -24.63
N GLY A 63 -17.98 -1.86 -23.49
CA GLY A 63 -19.41 -2.14 -23.38
C GLY A 63 -20.19 -0.86 -23.05
N PHE A 64 -21.35 -0.67 -23.67
CA PHE A 64 -22.26 0.42 -23.39
C PHE A 64 -23.65 -0.14 -23.10
N PHE A 65 -24.16 0.14 -21.89
CA PHE A 65 -25.48 -0.30 -21.44
C PHE A 65 -26.37 0.90 -21.18
N LYS A 66 -27.62 0.86 -21.65
CA LYS A 66 -28.64 1.86 -21.30
C LYS A 66 -29.60 1.22 -20.29
N PRO A 67 -29.68 1.72 -19.04
CA PRO A 67 -30.64 1.21 -18.06
C PRO A 67 -32.07 1.30 -18.59
N MET A 68 -32.87 0.27 -18.28
CA MET A 68 -34.30 0.29 -18.62
C MET A 68 -35.01 1.44 -17.89
N LYS A 69 -35.98 2.08 -18.55
CA LYS A 69 -36.64 3.32 -18.09
C LYS A 69 -37.28 3.25 -16.69
N PHE A 70 -37.61 2.05 -16.18
CA PHE A 70 -38.17 1.88 -14.84
C PHE A 70 -37.16 2.16 -13.70
N LEU A 71 -35.86 2.22 -13.98
CA LEU A 71 -34.81 2.59 -13.02
C LEU A 71 -34.55 4.12 -12.97
N GLY A 72 -35.31 4.90 -13.74
CA GLY A 72 -35.28 6.37 -13.76
C GLY A 72 -34.55 6.97 -14.97
N ASP A 73 -35.06 8.08 -15.49
CA ASP A 73 -34.56 8.76 -16.70
C ASP A 73 -33.30 9.63 -16.49
N LYS A 74 -32.72 9.60 -15.28
CA LYS A 74 -31.55 10.39 -14.94
C LYS A 74 -30.26 9.77 -15.47
N VAL A 75 -30.14 8.44 -15.48
CA VAL A 75 -28.96 7.74 -16.00
C VAL A 75 -29.14 7.47 -17.49
N GLN A 76 -28.35 8.13 -18.33
CA GLN A 76 -28.45 8.00 -19.79
C GLN A 76 -27.75 6.73 -20.31
N MET A 77 -26.60 6.40 -19.75
CA MET A 77 -25.73 5.34 -20.25
C MET A 77 -24.70 4.94 -19.19
N ILE A 78 -24.43 3.65 -19.09
CA ILE A 78 -23.31 3.08 -18.34
C ILE A 78 -22.28 2.58 -19.35
N ARG A 79 -21.03 2.99 -19.19
CA ARG A 79 -19.89 2.52 -19.95
C ARG A 79 -19.06 1.59 -19.09
N HIS A 80 -18.81 0.39 -19.56
CA HIS A 80 -17.92 -0.59 -18.94
C HIS A 80 -16.73 -0.82 -19.86
N VAL A 81 -15.52 -0.55 -19.37
CA VAL A 81 -14.27 -0.82 -20.07
C VAL A 81 -13.62 -2.03 -19.41
N MET A 82 -13.42 -3.09 -20.18
CA MET A 82 -12.71 -4.29 -19.74
C MET A 82 -11.34 -4.32 -20.43
N SER A 83 -10.28 -4.45 -19.64
CA SER A 83 -8.91 -4.54 -20.12
C SER A 83 -8.31 -5.88 -19.67
N PRO A 84 -8.59 -6.99 -20.37
CA PRO A 84 -7.92 -8.26 -20.12
C PRO A 84 -6.47 -8.21 -20.59
N SER A 85 -5.58 -8.83 -19.81
CA SER A 85 -4.19 -9.06 -20.18
C SER A 85 -3.71 -10.45 -19.75
N ILE A 86 -2.87 -11.05 -20.59
CA ILE A 86 -2.23 -12.35 -20.35
C ILE A 86 -0.74 -12.19 -20.62
N SER A 87 0.10 -12.62 -19.70
CA SER A 87 1.55 -12.57 -19.84
C SER A 87 2.14 -13.96 -19.65
N PHE A 88 2.93 -14.40 -20.62
CA PHE A 88 3.74 -15.62 -20.55
C PHE A 88 5.16 -15.19 -20.21
N SER A 89 5.76 -15.76 -19.17
CA SER A 89 7.16 -15.50 -18.84
C SER A 89 7.88 -16.77 -18.47
N GLY A 90 9.20 -16.79 -18.63
CA GLY A 90 10.00 -17.93 -18.21
C GLY A 90 11.48 -17.64 -18.18
N SER A 91 12.18 -18.45 -17.40
CA SER A 91 13.63 -18.48 -17.30
C SER A 91 14.11 -19.94 -17.27
N PRO A 92 15.23 -20.26 -17.92
CA PRO A 92 15.89 -21.55 -17.75
C PRO A 92 16.34 -21.78 -16.31
N ASP A 93 16.60 -23.04 -15.97
CA ASP A 93 17.36 -23.38 -14.78
C ASP A 93 18.86 -23.23 -15.06
N PHE A 94 19.44 -22.12 -14.62
CA PHE A 94 20.88 -21.82 -14.80
C PHE A 94 21.79 -22.70 -13.95
N SER A 95 21.22 -23.56 -13.11
CA SER A 95 21.96 -24.52 -12.31
C SER A 95 22.21 -25.85 -13.01
N GLN A 96 21.70 -26.02 -14.24
CA GLN A 96 21.96 -27.19 -15.07
C GLN A 96 23.45 -27.24 -15.49
N PRO A 97 24.06 -28.44 -15.57
CA PRO A 97 25.48 -28.59 -15.90
C PRO A 97 25.92 -27.87 -17.19
N GLY A 98 25.04 -27.79 -18.19
CA GLY A 98 25.32 -27.15 -19.48
C GLY A 98 25.67 -25.66 -19.39
N TRP A 99 25.24 -24.96 -18.33
CA TRP A 99 25.59 -23.55 -18.12
C TRP A 99 26.96 -23.35 -17.46
N GLY A 100 27.49 -24.37 -16.77
CA GLY A 100 28.80 -24.30 -16.13
C GLY A 100 28.91 -23.33 -14.95
N TYR A 101 27.78 -22.91 -14.35
CA TYR A 101 27.73 -21.98 -13.22
C TYR A 101 27.70 -22.66 -11.84
N TYR A 102 27.33 -23.93 -11.80
CA TYR A 102 27.20 -24.73 -10.59
C TYR A 102 28.05 -26.00 -10.65
N GLY A 103 28.56 -26.39 -9.49
CA GLY A 103 29.22 -27.66 -9.27
C GLY A 103 28.51 -28.47 -8.18
N THR A 104 28.85 -29.74 -8.12
CA THR A 104 28.47 -30.65 -7.04
C THR A 104 29.72 -31.32 -6.47
N TYR A 105 29.69 -31.66 -5.19
CA TYR A 105 30.65 -32.58 -4.60
C TYR A 105 29.93 -33.48 -3.60
N ASP A 106 30.40 -34.72 -3.47
CA ASP A 106 29.85 -35.68 -2.53
C ASP A 106 30.62 -35.62 -1.21
N TYR A 107 29.92 -35.74 -0.09
CA TYR A 107 30.49 -35.81 1.24
C TYR A 107 29.73 -36.83 2.08
N VAL A 108 30.39 -37.35 3.12
CA VAL A 108 29.76 -38.27 4.06
C VAL A 108 29.39 -37.49 5.31
N ASP A 109 28.13 -37.55 5.71
CA ASP A 109 27.68 -36.90 6.95
C ASP A 109 28.11 -37.67 8.20
N GLN A 110 27.87 -37.10 9.38
CA GLN A 110 28.20 -37.72 10.66
C GLN A 110 27.46 -39.05 10.92
N GLN A 111 26.44 -39.38 10.11
CA GLN A 111 25.67 -40.62 10.19
C GLN A 111 26.13 -41.65 9.14
N GLY A 112 27.23 -41.38 8.42
CA GLY A 112 27.78 -42.29 7.41
C GLY A 112 27.01 -42.26 6.08
N ARG A 113 26.12 -41.30 5.86
CA ARG A 113 25.32 -41.19 4.62
C ARG A 113 26.08 -40.36 3.60
N ALA A 114 26.22 -40.90 2.40
CA ALA A 114 26.73 -40.15 1.25
C ALA A 114 25.67 -39.12 0.81
N LEU A 115 26.04 -37.84 0.86
CA LEU A 115 25.21 -36.71 0.45
C LEU A 115 25.93 -35.93 -0.64
N GLN A 116 25.15 -35.41 -1.60
CA GLN A 116 25.67 -34.54 -2.63
C GLN A 116 25.33 -33.08 -2.30
N ARG A 117 26.35 -32.21 -2.28
CA ARG A 117 26.16 -30.78 -2.09
C ARG A 117 26.35 -30.04 -3.41
N LYS A 118 25.32 -29.29 -3.81
CA LYS A 118 25.37 -28.37 -4.96
C LYS A 118 25.78 -26.97 -4.50
N TYR A 119 26.68 -26.32 -5.24
CA TYR A 119 27.16 -24.97 -4.95
C TYR A 119 27.39 -24.17 -6.23
N SER A 120 27.27 -22.85 -6.14
CA SER A 120 27.62 -21.95 -7.24
C SER A 120 29.13 -21.72 -7.28
N TYR A 121 29.72 -21.79 -8.47
CA TYR A 121 31.13 -21.45 -8.66
C TYR A 121 31.43 -19.95 -8.49
N PHE A 122 30.40 -19.09 -8.54
CA PHE A 122 30.52 -17.63 -8.58
C PHE A 122 29.81 -16.93 -7.41
N GLY A 123 29.23 -17.68 -6.47
CA GLY A 123 28.42 -17.14 -5.37
C GLY A 123 29.16 -16.20 -4.42
N SER A 124 30.49 -16.31 -4.32
CA SER A 124 31.31 -15.44 -3.46
C SER A 124 31.86 -14.20 -4.16
N ASN A 125 31.46 -13.92 -5.40
CA ASN A 125 31.82 -12.70 -6.11
C ASN A 125 30.81 -11.57 -5.83
N ILE A 126 31.23 -10.32 -6.10
CA ILE A 126 30.53 -9.10 -5.64
C ILE A 126 29.09 -8.96 -6.15
N PHE A 127 28.77 -9.45 -7.34
CA PHE A 127 27.42 -9.38 -7.93
C PHE A 127 26.60 -10.67 -7.75
N GLY A 128 27.08 -11.59 -6.91
CA GLY A 128 26.44 -12.88 -6.63
C GLY A 128 26.46 -13.85 -7.82
N SER A 129 25.56 -14.83 -7.80
CA SER A 129 25.41 -15.78 -8.90
C SER A 129 23.96 -15.82 -9.37
N VAL A 130 23.73 -16.58 -10.44
CA VAL A 130 22.40 -16.83 -10.99
C VAL A 130 21.60 -17.70 -10.05
N GLY A 131 20.29 -17.54 -10.03
CA GLY A 131 19.40 -18.39 -9.24
C GLY A 131 19.34 -19.83 -9.76
N GLN A 132 18.93 -20.75 -8.90
CA GLN A 132 18.55 -22.11 -9.31
C GLN A 132 17.06 -22.16 -9.63
N GLY A 133 16.69 -23.08 -10.52
CA GLY A 133 15.30 -23.41 -10.79
C GLY A 133 14.80 -22.86 -12.11
N LYS A 134 13.97 -23.67 -12.76
CA LYS A 134 13.27 -23.29 -13.99
C LYS A 134 12.03 -22.51 -13.61
N THR A 135 11.73 -21.43 -14.33
CA THR A 135 10.47 -20.72 -14.18
C THR A 135 9.69 -20.73 -15.49
N GLY A 136 8.38 -20.87 -15.40
CA GLY A 136 7.47 -20.75 -16.54
C GLY A 136 6.12 -20.35 -16.01
N MET A 137 5.73 -19.10 -16.18
CA MET A 137 4.53 -18.53 -15.57
C MET A 137 3.59 -17.98 -16.63
N VAL A 138 2.30 -18.26 -16.47
CA VAL A 138 1.23 -17.51 -17.15
C VAL A 138 0.51 -16.67 -16.12
N SER A 139 0.53 -15.36 -16.31
CA SER A 139 -0.19 -14.40 -15.49
C SER A 139 -1.38 -13.86 -16.27
N MET A 140 -2.56 -13.91 -15.68
CA MET A 140 -3.79 -13.36 -16.24
C MET A 140 -4.25 -12.22 -15.34
N SER A 141 -4.71 -11.13 -15.95
CA SER A 141 -5.31 -10.00 -15.25
C SER A 141 -6.51 -9.49 -16.03
N LEU A 142 -7.54 -9.05 -15.33
CA LEU A 142 -8.72 -8.40 -15.90
C LEU A 142 -8.99 -7.15 -15.09
N SER A 143 -8.75 -5.99 -15.70
CA SER A 143 -9.12 -4.69 -15.13
C SER A 143 -10.44 -4.21 -15.70
N ASN A 144 -11.32 -3.70 -14.84
CA ASN A 144 -12.64 -3.22 -15.17
C ASN A 144 -12.81 -1.79 -14.68
N ASN A 145 -13.28 -0.89 -15.55
CA ASN A 145 -13.64 0.47 -15.19
C ASN A 145 -15.11 0.69 -15.57
N VAL A 146 -15.91 1.24 -14.66
CA VAL A 146 -17.35 1.46 -14.90
C VAL A 146 -17.70 2.92 -14.62
N GLU A 147 -18.26 3.57 -15.62
CA GLU A 147 -18.68 4.97 -15.56
C GLU A 147 -20.14 5.10 -15.98
N MET A 148 -20.84 6.10 -15.43
CA MET A 148 -22.18 6.46 -15.86
C MET A 148 -22.27 7.92 -16.33
N LYS A 149 -23.13 8.16 -17.32
CA LYS A 149 -23.56 9.49 -17.75
C LYS A 149 -24.93 9.79 -17.16
N VAL A 150 -25.05 10.91 -16.46
CA VAL A 150 -26.28 11.36 -15.80
C VAL A 150 -26.69 12.72 -16.36
N LYS A 151 -27.98 12.97 -16.57
CA LYS A 151 -28.48 14.31 -16.95
C LYS A 151 -28.20 15.31 -15.81
N SER A 152 -27.73 16.50 -16.14
CA SER A 152 -27.44 17.56 -15.17
C SER A 152 -28.03 18.88 -15.64
N ASP A 153 -28.92 19.47 -14.84
CA ASP A 153 -29.56 20.76 -15.16
C ASP A 153 -28.65 21.96 -14.86
N GLN A 154 -27.47 21.74 -14.27
CA GLN A 154 -26.51 22.77 -13.86
C GLN A 154 -25.26 22.86 -14.75
N ASP A 155 -25.07 21.92 -15.67
CA ASP A 155 -23.87 21.86 -16.53
C ASP A 155 -24.24 22.41 -17.92
N SER A 156 -23.37 23.24 -18.51
CA SER A 156 -23.60 23.86 -19.82
C SER A 156 -23.79 22.84 -20.95
N THR A 157 -23.37 21.59 -20.72
CA THR A 157 -23.54 20.45 -21.65
C THR A 157 -24.77 19.57 -21.37
N GLY A 158 -25.48 19.80 -20.26
CA GLY A 158 -26.65 19.02 -19.85
C GLY A 158 -26.35 17.60 -19.34
N VAL A 159 -25.08 17.17 -19.28
CA VAL A 159 -24.69 15.80 -18.93
C VAL A 159 -23.44 15.77 -18.04
N LYS A 160 -23.50 15.05 -16.92
CA LYS A 160 -22.40 14.83 -15.98
C LYS A 160 -21.93 13.37 -16.03
N LYS A 161 -20.62 13.16 -16.20
CA LYS A 161 -19.98 11.84 -16.07
C LYS A 161 -19.61 11.56 -14.62
N ILE A 162 -19.93 10.37 -14.14
CA ILE A 162 -19.63 9.92 -12.77
C ILE A 162 -18.98 8.54 -12.86
N SER A 163 -17.78 8.39 -12.31
CA SER A 163 -17.13 7.09 -12.16
C SER A 163 -17.83 6.31 -11.05
N LEU A 164 -18.28 5.09 -11.34
CA LEU A 164 -18.83 4.18 -10.34
C LEU A 164 -17.73 3.29 -9.78
N ILE A 165 -16.94 2.70 -10.68
CA ILE A 165 -15.76 1.88 -10.36
C ILE A 165 -14.59 2.49 -11.11
N GLU A 166 -13.66 3.09 -10.37
CA GLU A 166 -12.44 3.64 -10.97
C GLU A 166 -11.54 2.54 -11.49
N ASN A 167 -11.41 1.43 -10.76
CA ASN A 167 -10.70 0.23 -11.22
C ASN A 167 -11.13 -0.97 -10.39
N PHE A 168 -11.51 -2.06 -11.03
CA PHE A 168 -11.62 -3.38 -10.41
C PHE A 168 -10.74 -4.38 -11.17
N THR A 169 -9.62 -4.76 -10.56
CA THR A 169 -8.65 -5.69 -11.13
C THR A 169 -8.76 -7.04 -10.46
N ILE A 170 -8.84 -8.11 -11.23
CA ILE A 170 -8.67 -9.50 -10.79
C ILE A 170 -7.42 -10.05 -11.47
N SER A 171 -6.48 -10.62 -10.71
CA SER A 171 -5.28 -11.25 -11.27
C SER A 171 -4.95 -12.59 -10.63
N GLN A 172 -4.41 -13.50 -11.44
CA GLN A 172 -3.95 -14.81 -11.01
C GLN A 172 -2.80 -15.25 -11.92
N SER A 173 -1.88 -16.07 -11.41
CA SER A 173 -0.86 -16.71 -12.23
C SER A 173 -0.79 -18.22 -12.02
N TYR A 174 -0.18 -18.89 -12.98
CA TYR A 174 0.06 -20.33 -12.98
C TYR A 174 1.51 -20.62 -13.36
N ASN A 175 2.25 -21.27 -12.47
CA ASN A 175 3.63 -21.68 -12.67
C ASN A 175 3.69 -23.13 -13.18
N PHE A 176 4.00 -23.28 -14.47
CA PHE A 176 4.16 -24.56 -15.13
C PHE A 176 5.40 -25.32 -14.67
N ALA A 177 6.43 -24.62 -14.18
CA ALA A 177 7.70 -25.20 -13.79
C ALA A 177 7.78 -25.62 -12.32
N ALA A 178 6.77 -25.28 -11.50
CA ALA A 178 6.72 -25.71 -10.10
C ALA A 178 6.22 -27.16 -9.97
N ASP A 179 6.82 -27.91 -9.04
CA ASP A 179 6.45 -29.30 -8.75
C ASP A 179 5.12 -29.42 -7.99
N SER A 180 4.74 -28.38 -7.25
CA SER A 180 3.48 -28.31 -6.50
C SER A 180 3.03 -26.86 -6.34
N LEU A 181 1.75 -26.66 -5.99
CA LEU A 181 1.16 -25.34 -5.76
C LEU A 181 1.29 -24.41 -6.98
N ARG A 182 0.99 -24.96 -8.16
CA ARG A 182 1.21 -24.29 -9.46
C ARG A 182 0.38 -23.02 -9.65
N TRP A 183 -0.87 -22.97 -9.21
CA TRP A 183 -1.68 -21.74 -9.14
C TRP A 183 -1.19 -20.79 -8.06
N SER A 184 -1.13 -19.50 -8.36
CA SER A 184 -1.01 -18.46 -7.33
C SER A 184 -2.35 -18.21 -6.64
N ASN A 185 -2.30 -17.48 -5.52
CA ASN A 185 -3.50 -16.82 -5.00
C ASN A 185 -4.12 -15.92 -6.09
N VAL A 186 -5.44 -15.79 -6.08
CA VAL A 186 -6.14 -14.76 -6.86
C VAL A 186 -6.05 -13.46 -6.07
N ASN A 187 -5.66 -12.37 -6.71
CA ASN A 187 -5.63 -11.05 -6.09
C ASN A 187 -6.72 -10.20 -6.74
N THR A 188 -7.48 -9.48 -5.92
CA THR A 188 -8.49 -8.55 -6.40
C THR A 188 -8.28 -7.19 -5.77
N SER A 189 -8.33 -6.12 -6.57
CA SER A 189 -8.23 -4.74 -6.10
C SER A 189 -9.40 -3.94 -6.66
N LEU A 190 -10.07 -3.18 -5.79
CA LEU A 190 -11.23 -2.36 -6.11
C LEU A 190 -11.00 -0.93 -5.62
N SER A 191 -11.06 0.02 -6.54
CA SER A 191 -11.02 1.46 -6.30
C SER A 191 -12.36 2.08 -6.68
N LEU A 192 -13.02 2.71 -5.72
CA LEU A 192 -14.28 3.42 -5.89
C LEU A 192 -14.11 4.90 -5.53
N ARG A 193 -14.76 5.78 -6.29
CA ARG A 193 -14.90 7.20 -5.95
C ARG A 193 -16.32 7.48 -5.50
N LEU A 194 -16.55 7.47 -4.19
CA LEU A 194 -17.89 7.55 -3.61
C LEU A 194 -18.45 8.97 -3.70
N VAL A 195 -17.68 9.96 -3.26
CA VAL A 195 -18.01 11.40 -3.32
C VAL A 195 -16.77 12.22 -3.68
N LYS A 196 -16.93 13.52 -3.96
CA LYS A 196 -15.78 14.42 -4.08
C LYS A 196 -14.97 14.32 -2.77
N ASN A 197 -13.71 13.91 -2.87
CA ASN A 197 -12.75 13.75 -1.76
C ASN A 197 -12.93 12.49 -0.90
N LEU A 198 -13.65 11.46 -1.38
CA LEU A 198 -13.68 10.15 -0.73
C LEU A 198 -13.44 9.03 -1.73
N ASN A 199 -12.24 8.44 -1.66
CA ASN A 199 -11.85 7.28 -2.44
C ASN A 199 -11.78 6.06 -1.52
N LEU A 200 -12.41 4.96 -1.91
CA LEU A 200 -12.34 3.68 -1.22
C LEU A 200 -11.44 2.74 -2.02
N ASN A 201 -10.38 2.23 -1.41
CA ASN A 201 -9.52 1.22 -1.99
C ASN A 201 -9.60 -0.06 -1.15
N LEU A 202 -10.02 -1.14 -1.79
CA LEU A 202 -10.14 -2.47 -1.19
C LEU A 202 -9.20 -3.41 -1.94
N SER A 203 -8.36 -4.13 -1.20
CA SER A 203 -7.50 -5.18 -1.76
C SER A 203 -7.74 -6.49 -1.02
N ALA A 204 -7.98 -7.55 -1.77
CA ALA A 204 -8.27 -8.88 -1.25
C ALA A 204 -7.44 -9.96 -1.95
N THR A 205 -7.03 -10.95 -1.18
CA THR A 205 -6.26 -12.10 -1.63
C THR A 205 -7.07 -13.36 -1.37
N TRP A 206 -7.18 -14.23 -2.37
CA TRP A 206 -7.98 -15.45 -2.32
C TRP A 206 -7.09 -16.66 -2.57
N ASP A 207 -7.19 -17.64 -1.67
CA ASP A 207 -6.41 -18.88 -1.71
C ASP A 207 -7.17 -19.97 -2.48
N PRO A 208 -6.62 -20.52 -3.57
CA PRO A 208 -7.23 -21.60 -4.33
C PRO A 208 -6.96 -22.98 -3.73
N TYR A 209 -6.16 -23.12 -2.68
CA TYR A 209 -5.77 -24.43 -2.12
C TYR A 209 -6.49 -24.79 -0.83
N THR A 210 -6.32 -26.07 -0.48
CA THR A 210 -6.75 -26.64 0.79
C THR A 210 -5.55 -26.82 1.73
N TYR A 211 -5.86 -27.10 2.99
CA TYR A 211 -4.88 -27.29 4.04
C TYR A 211 -5.01 -28.69 4.64
N GLN A 212 -3.87 -29.25 5.05
CA GLN A 212 -3.79 -30.50 5.81
C GLN A 212 -2.89 -30.32 7.03
N LEU A 213 -2.94 -31.25 7.99
CA LEU A 213 -2.00 -31.26 9.09
C LEU A 213 -0.77 -32.08 8.68
N ASN A 214 0.42 -31.53 8.88
CA ASN A 214 1.65 -32.30 8.72
C ASN A 214 1.86 -33.28 9.90
N ALA A 215 2.97 -34.03 9.89
CA ALA A 215 3.29 -34.99 10.95
C ALA A 215 3.42 -34.37 12.35
N SER A 216 3.72 -33.07 12.45
CA SER A 216 3.75 -32.34 13.73
C SER A 216 2.40 -31.71 14.13
N GLY A 217 1.34 -31.97 13.38
CA GLY A 217 0.00 -31.44 13.65
C GLY A 217 -0.17 -29.96 13.30
N ALA A 218 0.74 -29.39 12.52
CA ALA A 218 0.68 -28.02 12.04
C ALA A 218 -0.01 -27.94 10.66
N PRO A 219 -0.88 -26.96 10.41
CA PRO A 219 -1.54 -26.79 9.13
C PRO A 219 -0.55 -26.37 8.05
N VAL A 220 -0.55 -27.10 6.93
CA VAL A 220 0.25 -26.84 5.74
C VAL A 220 -0.65 -26.80 4.52
N ARG A 221 -0.37 -25.87 3.62
CA ARG A 221 -1.05 -25.79 2.33
C ARG A 221 -0.64 -27.01 1.50
N VAL A 222 -1.61 -27.66 0.85
CA VAL A 222 -1.36 -28.83 -0.01
C VAL A 222 -1.79 -28.56 -1.44
N ASP A 223 -1.19 -29.27 -2.39
CA ASP A 223 -1.46 -29.14 -3.83
C ASP A 223 -2.78 -29.79 -4.26
N VAL A 224 -3.82 -29.55 -3.46
CA VAL A 224 -5.20 -29.95 -3.75
C VAL A 224 -6.03 -28.67 -3.83
N PRO A 225 -6.35 -28.20 -5.06
CA PRO A 225 -7.22 -27.06 -5.26
C PRO A 225 -8.59 -27.27 -4.62
N ARG A 226 -9.18 -26.18 -4.10
CA ARG A 226 -10.45 -26.22 -3.36
C ARG A 226 -11.60 -26.78 -4.19
N TRP A 227 -11.63 -26.51 -5.49
CA TRP A 227 -12.69 -27.01 -6.37
C TRP A 227 -12.63 -28.53 -6.52
N LYS A 228 -11.44 -29.13 -6.52
CA LYS A 228 -11.27 -30.60 -6.52
C LYS A 228 -11.72 -31.22 -5.19
N ALA A 229 -11.58 -30.48 -4.10
CA ALA A 229 -12.02 -30.89 -2.77
C ALA A 229 -13.48 -30.54 -2.45
N HIS A 230 -14.26 -30.05 -3.42
CA HIS A 230 -15.65 -29.59 -3.24
C HIS A 230 -15.81 -28.48 -2.18
N LYS A 231 -14.79 -27.64 -1.98
CA LYS A 231 -14.74 -26.53 -1.00
C LYS A 231 -14.83 -25.14 -1.65
N GLY A 232 -15.49 -25.04 -2.82
CA GLY A 232 -15.57 -23.84 -3.65
C GLY A 232 -14.31 -23.60 -4.49
N TRP A 233 -14.22 -22.48 -5.20
CA TRP A 233 -13.11 -22.17 -6.11
C TRP A 233 -11.90 -21.59 -5.39
N VAL A 234 -12.14 -20.57 -4.58
CA VAL A 234 -11.13 -19.85 -3.81
C VAL A 234 -11.72 -19.47 -2.46
N LYS A 235 -10.86 -19.24 -1.47
CA LYS A 235 -11.24 -18.74 -0.15
C LYS A 235 -10.58 -17.42 0.12
N LEU A 236 -11.34 -16.46 0.65
CA LEU A 236 -10.77 -15.19 1.10
C LEU A 236 -9.70 -15.46 2.17
N SER A 237 -8.46 -15.14 1.86
CA SER A 237 -7.30 -15.30 2.75
C SER A 237 -7.03 -14.03 3.52
N SER A 238 -7.12 -12.89 2.86
CA SER A 238 -7.03 -11.58 3.50
C SER A 238 -7.77 -10.53 2.69
N THR A 239 -8.25 -9.50 3.37
CA THR A 239 -8.66 -8.25 2.73
C THR A 239 -8.47 -7.11 3.71
N GLY A 240 -8.21 -5.92 3.20
CA GLY A 240 -8.08 -4.72 4.02
C GLY A 240 -8.74 -3.54 3.35
N THR A 241 -9.40 -2.71 4.15
CA THR A 241 -9.90 -1.40 3.75
C THR A 241 -9.67 -0.39 4.85
N SER A 242 -9.36 0.84 4.47
CA SER A 242 -9.32 1.98 5.38
C SER A 242 -10.20 3.11 4.84
N PHE A 243 -10.88 3.77 5.77
CA PHE A 243 -11.69 4.94 5.55
C PHE A 243 -11.04 6.08 6.30
N SER A 244 -10.63 7.13 5.58
CA SER A 244 -10.06 8.34 6.16
C SER A 244 -10.95 9.52 5.82
N TYR A 245 -11.34 10.30 6.83
CA TYR A 245 -12.11 11.51 6.62
C TYR A 245 -11.65 12.62 7.55
N THR A 246 -11.37 13.80 6.99
CA THR A 246 -10.95 14.98 7.73
C THR A 246 -12.11 15.96 7.83
N LEU A 247 -12.58 16.15 9.06
CA LEU A 247 -13.53 17.18 9.45
C LEU A 247 -12.78 18.48 9.72
N ASN A 248 -13.31 19.62 9.29
CA ASN A 248 -12.74 20.96 9.52
C ASN A 248 -13.84 22.04 9.50
N ASN A 249 -13.47 23.32 9.64
CA ASN A 249 -14.41 24.44 9.61
C ASN A 249 -15.26 24.50 8.33
N SER A 250 -14.72 24.12 7.16
CA SER A 250 -15.47 24.15 5.90
C SER A 250 -16.42 22.97 5.72
N THR A 251 -16.20 21.86 6.45
CA THR A 251 -17.07 20.68 6.40
C THR A 251 -18.50 20.98 6.84
N PHE A 252 -18.68 21.89 7.80
CA PHE A 252 -19.99 22.28 8.33
C PHE A 252 -20.53 23.61 7.78
N ARG A 253 -19.83 24.26 6.84
CA ARG A 253 -20.34 25.47 6.19
C ARG A 253 -21.55 25.09 5.33
N ARG A 254 -22.75 25.31 5.87
CA ARG A 254 -24.00 25.16 5.13
C ARG A 254 -23.95 26.08 3.91
N LYS A 255 -24.06 25.51 2.71
CA LYS A 255 -24.28 26.27 1.48
C LYS A 255 -25.55 27.10 1.70
N LYS A 256 -25.41 28.40 2.03
CA LYS A 256 -26.55 29.32 1.98
C LYS A 256 -27.03 29.28 0.53
N LYS A 257 -28.23 28.73 0.29
CA LYS A 257 -28.94 29.00 -0.96
C LYS A 257 -29.13 30.51 -0.98
N SER A 258 -28.34 31.23 -1.76
CA SER A 258 -28.72 32.57 -2.18
C SER A 258 -30.01 32.39 -2.96
N SER A 259 -31.13 32.85 -2.40
CA SER A 259 -32.28 33.23 -3.19
C SER A 259 -31.82 34.40 -4.06
N SER A 260 -31.35 34.08 -5.26
CA SER A 260 -30.94 35.08 -6.24
C SER A 260 -32.19 35.71 -6.86
N THR A 261 -32.51 36.93 -6.44
CA THR A 261 -33.05 37.92 -7.38
C THR A 261 -31.86 38.51 -8.13
N ASP A 262 -32.04 38.64 -9.44
CA ASP A 262 -31.11 39.08 -10.47
C ASP A 262 -30.01 40.05 -10.04
N SER A 263 -28.76 39.69 -10.33
CA SER A 263 -27.88 40.57 -11.12
C SER A 263 -26.70 39.76 -11.68
N LYS A 264 -26.57 39.80 -13.00
CA LYS A 264 -25.45 39.24 -13.76
C LYS A 264 -24.14 39.93 -13.35
N LYS A 265 -23.25 39.18 -12.70
CA LYS A 265 -21.80 39.37 -12.86
C LYS A 265 -21.18 38.02 -13.17
N THR A 266 -20.41 38.00 -14.24
CA THR A 266 -19.58 36.90 -14.72
C THR A 266 -18.53 36.57 -13.66
N ASP A 267 -18.76 35.50 -12.90
CA ASP A 267 -17.73 34.83 -12.11
C ASP A 267 -17.18 33.66 -12.92
N SER A 268 -15.93 33.79 -13.34
CA SER A 268 -15.06 32.66 -13.67
C SER A 268 -14.91 31.78 -12.43
N PRO A 269 -15.01 30.45 -12.54
CA PRO A 269 -14.80 29.57 -11.39
C PRO A 269 -13.30 29.46 -11.11
N ASP A 270 -12.75 30.44 -10.40
CA ASP A 270 -11.45 30.32 -9.76
C ASP A 270 -11.66 29.64 -8.39
N ASP A 271 -11.77 28.31 -8.43
CA ASP A 271 -11.59 27.45 -7.26
C ASP A 271 -10.11 27.60 -6.85
N ASN A 272 -9.79 28.66 -6.10
CA ASN A 272 -8.52 28.78 -5.40
C ASN A 272 -8.45 27.67 -4.34
N LEU A 273 -7.83 26.58 -4.77
CA LEU A 273 -7.17 25.60 -3.94
C LEU A 273 -6.08 26.33 -3.16
N ASP A 274 -6.31 26.60 -1.88
CA ASP A 274 -5.21 26.84 -0.95
C ASP A 274 -4.46 25.52 -0.79
N GLU A 275 -3.54 25.26 -1.72
CA GLU A 275 -2.44 24.33 -1.54
C GLU A 275 -1.65 24.81 -0.32
N MET A 276 -1.51 23.93 0.68
CA MET A 276 -0.57 24.14 1.77
C MET A 276 0.84 24.11 1.15
N ASP A 277 1.36 25.29 0.90
CA ASP A 277 2.75 25.55 0.52
C ASP A 277 3.70 24.93 1.56
N ASP A 278 4.50 23.99 1.09
CA ASP A 278 5.62 23.35 1.77
C ASP A 278 6.76 24.37 1.86
N GLY A 279 7.16 24.69 3.08
CA GLY A 279 8.08 25.77 3.37
C GLY A 279 9.44 25.60 2.71
N THR A 280 9.65 26.29 1.57
CA THR A 280 10.98 26.67 1.09
C THR A 280 10.97 28.01 0.35
N GLY A 281 11.37 29.06 1.08
CA GLY A 281 12.10 30.23 0.54
C GLY A 281 11.42 31.13 -0.49
N GLY A 282 10.98 32.31 -0.05
CA GLY A 282 10.73 33.43 -0.95
C GLY A 282 10.06 34.61 -0.25
N GLN A 283 10.81 35.69 0.02
CA GLN A 283 10.26 36.97 0.47
C GLN A 283 9.25 37.49 -0.55
N ASN A 284 8.00 37.71 -0.14
CA ASN A 284 7.16 38.72 -0.75
C ASN A 284 6.20 39.35 0.28
N ASN A 285 6.40 40.64 0.52
CA ASN A 285 5.53 41.50 1.30
C ASN A 285 4.19 41.68 0.57
N GLN A 286 3.14 41.01 1.03
CA GLN A 286 1.75 41.43 0.77
C GLN A 286 1.10 41.83 2.09
N LYS A 287 0.78 43.13 2.19
CA LYS A 287 -0.08 43.71 3.22
C LYS A 287 -1.41 42.95 3.21
N LYS A 288 -1.72 42.26 4.31
CA LYS A 288 -3.02 41.66 4.57
C LYS A 288 -4.00 42.78 4.94
N ASP A 289 -4.99 42.96 4.07
CA ASP A 289 -6.17 43.77 4.32
C ASP A 289 -7.03 43.02 5.36
N ASP A 290 -7.07 43.50 6.60
CA ASP A 290 -7.83 42.93 7.72
C ASP A 290 -9.32 43.31 7.58
N ASN A 291 -10.00 42.80 6.55
CA ASN A 291 -11.46 42.82 6.51
C ASN A 291 -12.00 41.75 7.48
N LEU A 292 -12.18 42.16 8.74
CA LEU A 292 -12.90 41.40 9.76
C LEU A 292 -14.38 41.30 9.32
N GLU A 293 -14.81 40.12 8.86
CA GLU A 293 -16.24 39.83 8.68
C GLU A 293 -16.93 39.95 10.04
N LEU A 294 -17.76 40.99 10.23
CA LEU A 294 -18.54 41.20 11.45
C LEU A 294 -19.88 40.45 11.36
N ASP A 295 -20.34 39.85 12.44
CA ASP A 295 -21.70 39.30 12.55
C ASP A 295 -22.77 40.41 12.64
N SER A 296 -24.05 40.03 12.71
CA SER A 296 -25.17 40.99 12.76
C SER A 296 -25.13 41.94 13.95
N ASP A 297 -24.34 41.59 14.98
CA ASP A 297 -24.25 42.30 16.24
C ASP A 297 -22.92 43.08 16.34
N GLY A 298 -22.12 43.11 15.26
CA GLY A 298 -20.89 43.91 15.15
C GLY A 298 -19.65 43.24 15.73
N TYR A 299 -19.68 41.93 16.02
CA TYR A 299 -18.52 41.19 16.48
C TYR A 299 -17.78 40.53 15.32
N ALA A 300 -16.45 40.58 15.33
CA ALA A 300 -15.65 39.85 14.36
C ALA A 300 -15.96 38.35 14.43
N HIS A 301 -16.26 37.75 13.28
CA HIS A 301 -16.56 36.34 13.14
C HIS A 301 -15.33 35.51 13.54
N TRP A 302 -15.30 35.13 14.81
CA TRP A 302 -14.21 34.39 15.41
C TRP A 302 -14.27 32.94 14.92
N SER A 303 -13.48 32.62 13.90
CA SER A 303 -13.26 31.24 13.47
C SER A 303 -11.81 30.85 13.77
N PHE A 304 -11.62 29.90 14.70
CA PHE A 304 -10.32 29.31 14.93
C PHE A 304 -10.18 28.06 14.03
N PRO A 305 -9.02 27.87 13.35
CA PRO A 305 -8.81 26.69 12.52
C PRO A 305 -8.76 25.43 13.37
N TRP A 306 -9.58 24.44 13.01
CA TRP A 306 -9.48 23.09 13.56
C TRP A 306 -9.62 22.05 12.46
N SER A 307 -8.99 20.90 12.67
CA SER A 307 -9.17 19.71 11.85
C SER A 307 -9.19 18.46 12.72
N LEU A 308 -10.03 17.50 12.37
CA LEU A 308 -10.12 16.19 13.01
C LEU A 308 -10.17 15.14 11.90
N THR A 309 -9.12 14.34 11.79
CA THR A 309 -9.02 13.22 10.88
C THR A 309 -9.41 11.93 11.60
N LEU A 310 -10.41 11.23 11.07
CA LEU A 310 -10.83 9.92 11.52
C LEU A 310 -10.38 8.88 10.49
N ASN A 311 -9.61 7.89 10.93
CA ASN A 311 -9.11 6.78 10.14
C ASN A 311 -9.65 5.47 10.70
N TYR A 312 -10.67 4.91 10.08
CA TYR A 312 -11.22 3.61 10.43
C TYR A 312 -10.69 2.53 9.47
N SER A 313 -10.04 1.50 10.00
CA SER A 313 -9.48 0.40 9.21
C SER A 313 -10.11 -0.91 9.63
N VAL A 314 -10.48 -1.72 8.64
CA VAL A 314 -10.99 -3.07 8.80
C VAL A 314 -10.13 -4.01 7.99
N ASN A 315 -9.58 -5.01 8.67
CA ASN A 315 -8.79 -6.05 8.05
C ASN A 315 -9.44 -7.40 8.34
N TYR A 316 -9.42 -8.28 7.37
CA TYR A 316 -9.76 -9.68 7.50
C TYR A 316 -8.51 -10.51 7.16
N SER A 317 -8.26 -11.55 7.93
CA SER A 317 -7.20 -12.53 7.68
C SER A 317 -7.59 -13.91 8.21
N TYR A 318 -6.77 -14.91 7.94
CA TYR A 318 -6.88 -16.20 8.62
C TYR A 318 -6.54 -16.07 10.11
N GLY A 319 -7.46 -16.53 10.95
CA GLY A 319 -7.32 -16.68 12.39
C GLY A 319 -6.92 -18.10 12.78
N GLU A 320 -7.63 -18.69 13.75
CA GLU A 320 -7.35 -20.04 14.24
C GLU A 320 -7.68 -21.12 13.20
N PHE A 321 -6.87 -22.18 13.15
CA PHE A 321 -7.10 -23.31 12.27
C PHE A 321 -8.10 -24.31 12.88
N ASP A 322 -9.20 -24.57 12.16
CA ASP A 322 -10.17 -25.57 12.55
C ASP A 322 -9.71 -26.95 12.08
N LYS A 323 -9.22 -27.77 13.02
CA LYS A 323 -8.70 -29.12 12.74
C LYS A 323 -9.76 -30.12 12.29
N GLN A 324 -11.05 -29.88 12.54
CA GLN A 324 -12.11 -30.77 12.07
C GLN A 324 -12.49 -30.45 10.62
N LYS A 325 -12.58 -29.16 10.28
CA LYS A 325 -12.91 -28.71 8.92
C LYS A 325 -11.69 -28.67 7.99
N MET A 326 -10.49 -28.81 8.56
CA MET A 326 -9.20 -28.66 7.88
C MET A 326 -9.14 -27.32 7.13
N ASP A 327 -9.51 -26.24 7.82
CA ASP A 327 -9.60 -24.91 7.24
C ASP A 327 -9.50 -23.79 8.30
N TYR A 328 -9.02 -22.61 7.91
CA TYR A 328 -8.89 -21.47 8.83
C TYR A 328 -10.22 -20.78 9.13
N ARG A 329 -10.42 -20.34 10.37
CA ARG A 329 -11.50 -19.40 10.70
C ARG A 329 -11.11 -18.00 10.27
N GLY A 330 -12.08 -17.21 9.82
CA GLY A 330 -11.85 -15.80 9.51
C GLY A 330 -11.67 -14.99 10.78
N LYS A 331 -10.69 -14.07 10.79
CA LYS A 331 -10.48 -13.10 11.86
C LYS A 331 -10.61 -11.70 11.28
N PHE A 332 -11.48 -10.90 11.88
CA PHE A 332 -11.57 -9.47 11.61
C PHE A 332 -10.79 -8.71 12.68
N THR A 333 -10.03 -7.71 12.25
CA THR A 333 -9.36 -6.75 13.13
C THR A 333 -9.75 -5.35 12.70
N GLN A 334 -10.28 -4.59 13.65
CA GLN A 334 -10.74 -3.23 13.41
C GLN A 334 -9.97 -2.24 14.28
N ASN A 335 -9.52 -1.15 13.68
CA ASN A 335 -8.86 -0.06 14.40
C ASN A 335 -9.43 1.29 13.96
N LEU A 336 -9.76 2.15 14.92
CA LEU A 336 -10.13 3.54 14.69
C LEU A 336 -9.01 4.44 15.21
N SER A 337 -8.26 5.06 14.32
CA SER A 337 -7.30 6.10 14.69
C SER A 337 -7.92 7.47 14.48
N PHE A 338 -7.73 8.37 15.42
CA PHE A 338 -8.14 9.77 15.28
C PHE A 338 -6.96 10.68 15.54
N SER A 339 -6.85 11.73 14.75
CA SER A 339 -5.87 12.79 14.98
C SER A 339 -6.52 14.14 14.77
N GLY A 340 -6.22 15.10 15.62
CA GLY A 340 -6.76 16.43 15.51
C GLY A 340 -5.70 17.49 15.67
N ARG A 341 -5.97 18.64 15.06
CA ARG A 341 -5.20 19.87 15.20
C ARG A 341 -6.15 21.00 15.51
N ILE A 342 -5.88 21.76 16.55
CA ILE A 342 -6.67 22.91 16.97
C ILE A 342 -5.70 24.08 17.13
N GLN A 343 -6.05 25.23 16.55
CA GLN A 343 -5.27 26.46 16.64
C GLN A 343 -6.18 27.58 17.20
N PRO A 344 -6.34 27.67 18.54
CA PRO A 344 -7.28 28.61 19.15
C PRO A 344 -6.96 30.08 18.87
N THR A 345 -5.68 30.44 18.82
CA THR A 345 -5.19 31.81 18.53
C THR A 345 -3.90 31.77 17.71
N LYS A 346 -3.53 32.91 17.10
CA LYS A 346 -2.26 33.03 16.35
C LYS A 346 -1.09 32.68 17.28
N GLY A 347 -0.28 31.69 16.87
CA GLY A 347 0.87 31.19 17.62
C GLY A 347 0.62 29.97 18.50
N TRP A 348 -0.63 29.53 18.72
CA TRP A 348 -0.91 28.27 19.41
C TRP A 348 -1.22 27.14 18.43
N ASN A 349 -0.68 25.96 18.70
CA ASN A 349 -1.01 24.77 17.94
C ASN A 349 -1.08 23.57 18.89
N PHE A 350 -2.28 23.00 18.98
CA PHE A 350 -2.55 21.80 19.75
C PHE A 350 -2.78 20.64 18.78
N THR A 351 -1.98 19.60 18.87
CA THR A 351 -2.17 18.36 18.12
C THR A 351 -2.41 17.22 19.09
N PHE A 352 -3.32 16.33 18.73
CA PHE A 352 -3.55 15.10 19.46
C PHE A 352 -3.73 13.95 18.48
N SER A 353 -3.33 12.75 18.88
CA SER A 353 -3.58 11.53 18.12
C SER A 353 -3.71 10.35 19.05
N SER A 354 -4.58 9.42 18.71
CA SER A 354 -4.73 8.14 19.40
C SER A 354 -5.36 7.12 18.47
N SER A 355 -5.30 5.84 18.86
CA SER A 355 -5.97 4.77 18.13
C SER A 355 -6.69 3.83 19.09
N TYR A 356 -7.90 3.42 18.72
CA TYR A 356 -8.72 2.48 19.45
C TYR A 356 -8.74 1.14 18.71
N ASN A 357 -8.35 0.07 19.40
CA ASN A 357 -8.38 -1.28 18.87
C ASN A 357 -9.63 -2.00 19.38
N PHE A 358 -10.53 -2.37 18.47
CA PHE A 358 -11.81 -2.98 18.82
C PHE A 358 -11.67 -4.43 19.29
N ASP A 359 -10.61 -5.13 18.89
CA ASP A 359 -10.39 -6.54 19.29
C ASP A 359 -10.00 -6.65 20.77
N THR A 360 -9.21 -5.69 21.27
CA THR A 360 -8.73 -5.66 22.66
C THR A 360 -9.55 -4.72 23.55
N HIS A 361 -10.47 -3.96 22.97
CA HIS A 361 -11.24 -2.88 23.60
C HIS A 361 -10.36 -1.83 24.31
N LYS A 362 -9.14 -1.61 23.80
CA LYS A 362 -8.17 -0.70 24.41
C LYS A 362 -7.87 0.49 23.50
N LEU A 363 -7.75 1.66 24.13
CA LEU A 363 -7.16 2.84 23.52
C LEU A 363 -5.62 2.71 23.59
N ALA A 364 -4.97 2.73 22.43
CA ALA A 364 -3.53 2.85 22.30
C ALA A 364 -3.05 4.26 22.72
N TYR A 365 -1.74 4.44 22.78
CA TYR A 365 -1.10 5.67 23.23
C TYR A 365 -1.77 6.92 22.63
N MET A 366 -2.32 7.77 23.51
CA MET A 366 -2.76 9.10 23.13
C MET A 366 -1.56 10.03 23.24
N ASN A 367 -1.13 10.62 22.13
CA ASN A 367 -0.06 11.61 22.10
C ASN A 367 -0.68 12.98 21.94
N CYS A 368 -0.35 13.89 22.85
CA CYS A 368 -0.76 15.29 22.79
C CYS A 368 0.47 16.16 22.71
N THR A 369 0.52 17.07 21.74
CA THR A 369 1.59 18.05 21.60
C THR A 369 0.98 19.45 21.55
N ILE A 370 1.52 20.33 22.37
CA ILE A 370 1.15 21.74 22.43
C ILE A 370 2.37 22.55 22.06
N THR A 371 2.28 23.37 21.04
CA THR A 371 3.33 24.32 20.70
C THR A 371 2.80 25.73 20.77
N ARG A 372 3.57 26.64 21.37
CA ARG A 372 3.28 28.07 21.41
C ARG A 372 4.45 28.88 20.88
N ASP A 373 4.15 29.74 19.92
CA ASP A 373 5.03 30.78 19.42
C ASP A 373 4.92 32.04 20.31
N LEU A 374 6.05 32.49 20.84
CA LEU A 374 6.19 33.67 21.69
C LEU A 374 7.10 34.72 21.03
N HIS A 375 7.13 34.80 19.69
CA HIS A 375 7.94 35.70 18.87
C HIS A 375 9.44 35.38 18.90
N CYS A 376 10.11 35.52 20.05
CA CYS A 376 11.54 35.21 20.22
C CYS A 376 11.78 33.81 20.80
N PHE A 377 10.76 33.23 21.44
CA PHE A 377 10.82 31.92 22.07
C PHE A 377 9.84 30.96 21.39
N SER A 378 10.19 29.68 21.32
CA SER A 378 9.28 28.59 20.99
C SER A 378 9.11 27.71 22.22
N MET A 379 7.86 27.46 22.59
CA MET A 379 7.49 26.53 23.65
C MET A 379 6.86 25.30 23.02
N SER A 380 7.27 24.11 23.47
CA SER A 380 6.69 22.83 23.08
C SER A 380 6.51 21.93 24.29
N ALA A 381 5.33 21.35 24.42
CA ALA A 381 4.99 20.39 25.45
C ALA A 381 4.41 19.15 24.77
N SER A 382 5.02 17.99 24.94
CA SER A 382 4.49 16.71 24.47
C SER A 382 4.19 15.83 25.67
N PHE A 383 3.00 15.26 25.74
CA PHE A 383 2.61 14.38 26.84
C PHE A 383 1.72 13.23 26.37
N VAL A 384 1.79 12.13 27.10
CA VAL A 384 1.06 10.88 26.83
C VAL A 384 0.12 10.61 28.01
N PRO A 385 -1.12 11.12 27.97
CA PRO A 385 -2.06 10.96 29.08
C PRO A 385 -2.64 9.55 29.19
N VAL A 386 -2.76 8.84 28.06
CA VAL A 386 -3.31 7.47 27.99
C VAL A 386 -2.31 6.55 27.31
N GLY A 387 -1.97 5.43 27.97
CA GLY A 387 -1.06 4.41 27.46
C GLY A 387 -0.30 3.71 28.59
N PRO A 388 0.32 2.53 28.33
CA PRO A 388 1.14 1.81 29.31
C PRO A 388 2.26 2.64 29.95
N TYR A 389 2.79 3.62 29.20
CA TYR A 389 3.84 4.52 29.66
C TYR A 389 3.34 5.96 29.55
N LYS A 390 3.03 6.55 30.70
CA LYS A 390 2.73 7.98 30.80
C LYS A 390 4.03 8.76 30.84
N SER A 391 4.15 9.79 30.02
CA SER A 391 5.32 10.67 30.01
C SER A 391 4.92 12.10 29.62
N TYR A 392 5.73 13.06 30.03
CA TYR A 392 5.69 14.41 29.50
C TYR A 392 7.10 14.93 29.24
N ASN A 393 7.21 15.77 28.23
CA ASN A 393 8.41 16.51 27.87
C ASN A 393 7.99 17.95 27.58
N PHE A 394 8.59 18.89 28.29
CA PHE A 394 8.42 20.32 28.10
C PHE A 394 9.76 20.92 27.70
N HIS A 395 9.78 21.65 26.61
CA HIS A 395 10.95 22.30 26.06
C HIS A 395 10.60 23.74 25.65
N ILE A 396 11.37 24.71 26.14
CA ILE A 396 11.32 26.10 25.67
C ILE A 396 12.71 26.53 25.23
N ALA A 397 12.81 27.12 24.05
CA ALA A 397 14.08 27.58 23.48
C ALA A 397 13.92 28.92 22.76
N VAL A 398 15.03 29.67 22.66
CA VAL A 398 15.11 30.88 21.82
C VAL A 398 15.20 30.48 20.35
N LYS A 399 14.43 31.13 19.47
CA LYS A 399 14.42 30.81 18.03
C LYS A 399 15.71 31.20 17.29
N SER A 400 16.49 32.13 17.85
CA SER A 400 17.74 32.60 17.27
C SER A 400 18.85 31.56 17.41
N SER A 401 19.50 31.20 16.31
CA SER A 401 20.64 30.28 16.29
C SER A 401 21.85 30.78 17.09
N LEU A 402 21.96 32.10 17.31
CA LEU A 402 23.01 32.72 18.11
C LEU A 402 22.83 32.53 19.62
N LEU A 403 21.61 32.16 20.08
CA LEU A 403 21.26 32.00 21.50
C LEU A 403 20.69 30.60 21.79
N ALA A 404 21.09 29.60 20.99
CA ALA A 404 20.60 28.22 21.08
C ALA A 404 20.87 27.54 22.44
N ASP A 405 21.77 28.10 23.25
CA ASP A 405 22.11 27.59 24.58
C ASP A 405 21.09 27.98 25.67
N LEU A 406 20.24 28.99 25.41
CA LEU A 406 19.21 29.45 26.34
C LEU A 406 17.93 28.63 26.16
N LYS A 407 17.94 27.44 26.76
CA LYS A 407 16.83 26.48 26.73
C LYS A 407 16.44 26.01 28.13
N TYR A 408 15.18 25.68 28.33
CA TYR A 408 14.71 25.01 29.53
C TYR A 408 13.95 23.73 29.14
N ASP A 409 14.44 22.62 29.69
CA ASP A 409 13.98 21.26 29.43
C ASP A 409 13.45 20.63 30.73
N LYS A 410 12.23 20.08 30.71
CA LYS A 410 11.66 19.30 31.80
C LYS A 410 11.06 18.00 31.26
N ARG A 411 11.56 16.85 31.72
CA ARG A 411 11.15 15.52 31.24
C ARG A 411 10.73 14.66 32.41
N SER A 412 9.68 13.85 32.25
CA SER A 412 9.36 12.76 33.18
C SER A 412 9.77 11.40 32.61
N SER A 413 10.32 10.53 33.46
CA SER A 413 10.60 9.13 33.15
C SER A 413 9.75 8.21 34.04
N TYR A 414 9.62 6.93 33.66
CA TYR A 414 8.89 5.91 34.44
C TYR A 414 9.37 5.76 35.89
N SER A 415 10.61 6.17 36.18
CA SER A 415 11.20 6.21 37.52
C SER A 415 10.71 7.36 38.40
N ASN A 416 10.16 8.43 37.83
CA ASN A 416 9.71 9.63 38.54
C ASN A 416 8.18 9.73 38.46
N GLY A 417 7.52 8.75 39.05
CA GLY A 417 6.07 8.50 39.04
C GLY A 417 5.22 9.76 38.91
N VAL A 418 4.40 9.80 37.87
CA VAL A 418 3.39 10.84 37.68
C VAL A 418 2.03 10.19 37.95
N ASP A 419 1.53 10.36 39.17
CA ASP A 419 0.12 10.13 39.49
C ASP A 419 -0.69 11.28 38.90
N TRP A 420 -1.59 10.92 37.99
CA TRP A 420 -2.63 11.81 37.50
C TRP A 420 -3.88 11.43 38.29
N TYR A 421 -4.33 12.34 39.15
CA TYR A 421 -5.58 12.21 39.93
C TYR A 421 -6.79 11.92 39.05
#